data_AF-A0A1X4HT40-F1
#
_entry.id   AF-A0A1X4HT40-F1
#
_cell.length_a   1.000
_cell.length_b   1.000
_cell.length_c   1.000
_cell.angle_alpha   90.00
_cell.angle_beta   90.00
_cell.angle_gamma   90.00
#
_symmetry.space_group_name_H-M   'P 1'
#
loop_
_entity.id
_entity.type
_entity.pdbx_description
1 polymer ?
#
loop_
_entity_poly.entity_id
_entity_poly.type
_entity_poly.pdbx_seq_one_letter_code
_entity_poly.pdbx_strand_id
1 'polypeptide(L)'
;MAERREQAAPDAVLTRIGQVVMLHHAGDREEARHRLLGLWAEIGEHGDPLHRCTLAHYLADTQDDPEDELAWDLRALTAAEEVADDRVGGYGESPAVRALYPSLQ
;
A
#
# COMPACT_ATOMS: atom_id res chain seq x y z
N MET A 1 -18.36 -13.28 -14.40
CA MET A 1 -18.19 -12.02 -15.17
C MET A 1 -17.91 -10.80 -14.28
N ALA A 2 -18.31 -10.80 -12.99
CA ALA A 2 -17.97 -9.74 -12.03
C ALA A 2 -16.49 -9.79 -11.59
N GLU A 3 -15.97 -10.99 -11.32
CA GLU A 3 -14.60 -11.23 -10.82
C GLU A 3 -13.51 -10.59 -11.72
N ARG A 4 -13.59 -10.74 -13.04
CA ARG A 4 -12.61 -10.15 -13.97
C ARG A 4 -12.60 -8.61 -14.00
N ARG A 5 -13.74 -7.97 -13.69
CA ARG A 5 -13.83 -6.50 -13.59
C ARG A 5 -13.28 -6.02 -12.25
N GLU A 6 -13.55 -6.78 -11.20
CA GLU A 6 -12.98 -6.59 -9.86
C GLU A 6 -11.50 -6.96 -9.77
N GLN A 7 -10.90 -7.66 -10.75
CA GLN A 7 -9.43 -7.80 -10.88
C GLN A 7 -8.79 -6.72 -11.78
N ALA A 8 -9.50 -6.22 -12.79
CA ALA A 8 -8.98 -5.13 -13.63
C ALA A 8 -8.90 -3.78 -12.90
N ALA A 9 -9.85 -3.53 -11.97
CA ALA A 9 -9.85 -2.36 -11.10
C ALA A 9 -8.68 -2.34 -10.08
N PRO A 10 -8.34 -3.43 -9.36
CA PRO A 10 -7.21 -3.47 -8.45
C PRO A 10 -5.87 -3.35 -9.18
N ASP A 11 -5.74 -3.98 -10.35
CA ASP A 11 -4.57 -3.78 -11.21
C ASP A 11 -4.42 -2.30 -11.61
N ALA A 12 -5.52 -1.58 -11.83
CA ALA A 12 -5.50 -0.14 -12.13
C ALA A 12 -5.08 0.71 -10.92
N VAL A 13 -5.50 0.35 -9.70
CA VAL A 13 -5.08 1.04 -8.47
C VAL A 13 -3.59 0.83 -8.21
N LEU A 14 -3.10 -0.42 -8.24
CA LEU A 14 -1.67 -0.73 -8.07
C LEU A 14 -0.82 -0.05 -9.15
N THR A 15 -1.31 0.04 -10.38
CA THR A 15 -0.63 0.78 -11.45
C THR A 15 -0.52 2.27 -11.13
N ARG A 16 -1.59 2.90 -10.63
CA ARG A 16 -1.57 4.31 -10.21
C ARG A 16 -0.61 4.54 -9.06
N ILE A 17 -0.56 3.65 -8.07
CA ILE A 17 0.41 3.71 -6.98
C ILE A 17 1.83 3.65 -7.54
N GLY A 18 2.14 2.67 -8.40
CA GLY A 18 3.46 2.54 -9.02
C GLY A 18 3.89 3.76 -9.83
N GLN A 19 2.96 4.45 -10.51
CA GLN A 19 3.25 5.71 -11.21
C GLN A 19 3.69 6.82 -10.26
N VAL A 20 3.06 6.94 -9.09
CA VAL A 20 3.40 7.95 -8.09
C VAL A 20 4.71 7.60 -7.39
N VAL A 21 5.01 6.32 -7.17
CA VAL A 21 6.29 5.87 -6.62
C VAL A 21 7.45 6.19 -7.56
N MET A 22 7.27 6.03 -8.87
CA MET A 22 8.29 6.47 -9.83
C MET A 22 8.54 7.98 -9.76
N LEU A 23 7.50 8.79 -9.54
CA LEU A 23 7.65 10.23 -9.31
C LEU A 23 8.40 10.51 -8.00
N HIS A 24 8.09 9.79 -6.92
CA HIS A 24 8.79 9.90 -5.65
C HIS A 24 10.30 9.65 -5.82
N HIS A 25 10.68 8.57 -6.52
CA HIS A 25 12.06 8.25 -6.81
C HIS A 25 12.75 9.26 -7.75
N ALA A 26 11.99 10.04 -8.53
CA ALA A 26 12.52 11.15 -9.32
C ALA A 26 12.85 12.40 -8.47
N GLY A 27 12.56 12.38 -7.16
CA GLY A 27 12.94 13.40 -6.19
C GLY A 27 11.81 14.33 -5.77
N ASP A 28 10.63 14.22 -6.37
CA ASP A 28 9.47 15.06 -6.02
C ASP A 28 8.62 14.41 -4.93
N ARG A 29 9.16 14.44 -3.70
CA ARG A 29 8.55 13.80 -2.51
C ARG A 29 7.21 14.44 -2.13
N GLU A 30 7.12 15.77 -2.15
CA GLU A 30 5.89 16.47 -1.73
C GLU A 30 4.72 16.18 -2.66
N GLU A 31 4.96 16.22 -3.98
CA GLU A 31 3.92 15.89 -4.96
C GLU A 31 3.54 14.41 -4.90
N ALA A 32 4.51 13.52 -4.67
CA ALA A 32 4.23 12.10 -4.45
C ALA A 32 3.32 11.88 -3.25
N ARG A 33 3.64 12.51 -2.10
CA ARG A 33 2.83 12.46 -0.88
C ARG A 33 1.39 12.93 -1.15
N HIS A 34 1.23 14.07 -1.82
CA HIS A 34 -0.09 14.62 -2.12
C HIS A 34 -0.93 13.68 -3.00
N ARG A 35 -0.33 13.07 -4.02
CA ARG A 35 -1.03 12.12 -4.91
C ARG A 35 -1.36 10.80 -4.21
N LEU A 36 -0.46 10.28 -3.40
CA LEU A 36 -0.70 9.07 -2.61
C LEU A 36 -1.81 9.31 -1.55
N LEU A 37 -1.84 10.49 -0.89
CA LEU A 37 -2.94 10.88 0.00
C LEU A 37 -4.28 10.96 -0.74
N GLY A 38 -4.28 11.48 -1.97
CA GLY A 38 -5.46 11.49 -2.83
C GLY A 38 -5.97 10.07 -3.13
N LEU A 39 -5.07 9.16 -3.46
CA LEU A 39 -5.40 7.74 -3.63
C LEU A 39 -5.92 7.10 -2.34
N TRP A 40 -5.38 7.48 -1.18
CA TRP A 40 -5.83 6.95 0.11
C TRP A 40 -7.28 7.36 0.39
N ALA A 41 -7.62 8.62 0.10
CA ALA A 41 -9.00 9.11 0.23
C ALA A 41 -9.97 8.42 -0.75
N GLU A 42 -9.51 8.01 -1.94
CA GLU A 42 -10.31 7.24 -2.91
C GLU A 42 -10.56 5.79 -2.44
N ILE A 43 -9.53 5.12 -1.90
CA ILE A 43 -9.59 3.72 -1.45
C ILE A 43 -10.34 3.60 -0.12
N GLY A 44 -10.04 4.51 0.81
CA GLY A 44 -10.58 4.54 2.18
C GLY A 44 -10.09 3.39 3.06
N GLU A 45 -10.42 3.48 4.36
CA GLU A 45 -10.05 2.50 5.39
C GLU A 45 -10.66 1.10 5.17
N HIS A 46 -11.66 0.97 4.28
CA HIS A 46 -12.33 -0.29 3.96
C HIS A 46 -12.01 -0.81 2.55
N GLY A 47 -11.06 -0.19 1.86
CA GLY A 47 -10.60 -0.68 0.57
C GLY A 47 -9.86 -2.00 0.67
N ASP A 48 -9.53 -2.58 -0.49
CA ASP A 48 -8.79 -3.83 -0.58
C ASP A 48 -7.50 -3.79 0.28
N PRO A 49 -7.29 -4.77 1.17
CA PRO A 49 -6.16 -4.77 2.09
C PRO A 49 -4.78 -4.74 1.41
N LEU A 50 -4.63 -5.32 0.21
CA LEU A 50 -3.36 -5.26 -0.54
C LEU A 50 -3.09 -3.84 -1.05
N HIS A 51 -4.11 -3.13 -1.52
CA HIS A 51 -3.94 -1.74 -1.91
C HIS A 51 -3.64 -0.84 -0.72
N ARG A 52 -4.36 -1.01 0.39
CA ARG A 52 -4.14 -0.25 1.62
C ARG A 52 -2.72 -0.45 2.13
N CYS A 53 -2.27 -1.71 2.21
CA CYS A 53 -0.90 -2.04 2.61
C CYS A 53 0.13 -1.37 1.71
N THR A 54 0.02 -1.56 0.39
CA THR A 54 0.98 -1.03 -0.57
C THR A 54 1.01 0.51 -0.55
N LEU A 55 -0.15 1.14 -0.50
CA LEU A 55 -0.26 2.59 -0.50
C LEU A 55 0.27 3.19 0.81
N ALA A 56 -0.08 2.64 1.96
CA ALA A 56 0.36 3.12 3.26
C ALA A 56 1.89 3.04 3.39
N HIS A 57 2.49 1.94 2.92
CA HIS A 57 3.95 1.78 2.91
C HIS A 57 4.64 2.89 2.12
N TYR A 58 4.23 3.13 0.87
CA TYR A 58 4.82 4.21 0.09
C TYR A 58 4.50 5.61 0.61
N LEU A 59 3.40 5.78 1.34
CA LEU A 59 3.09 7.04 1.98
C LEU A 59 4.02 7.32 3.17
N ALA A 60 4.40 6.28 3.92
CA ALA A 60 5.36 6.38 5.03
C ALA A 60 6.69 6.95 4.53
N ASP A 61 7.24 6.39 3.44
CA ASP A 61 8.51 6.84 2.82
C ASP A 61 8.51 8.32 2.39
N THR A 62 7.32 8.91 2.18
CA THR A 62 7.18 10.32 1.80
C THR A 62 7.05 11.27 2.97
N GLN A 63 6.94 10.79 4.21
CA GLN A 63 6.86 11.66 5.38
C GLN A 63 8.25 12.22 5.72
N ASP A 64 8.24 13.43 6.29
CA ASP A 64 9.45 14.09 6.78
C ASP A 64 9.57 13.94 8.31
N ASP A 65 8.45 13.68 8.99
CA ASP A 65 8.38 13.44 10.43
C ASP A 65 8.35 11.92 10.70
N PRO A 66 9.21 11.42 11.61
CA PRO A 66 9.30 9.98 11.89
C PRO A 66 8.08 9.42 12.64
N GLU A 67 7.32 10.25 13.37
CA GLU A 67 6.08 9.80 14.02
C GLU A 67 4.98 9.61 12.96
N ASP A 68 4.92 10.50 11.97
CA ASP A 68 4.01 10.37 10.84
C ASP A 68 4.36 9.16 9.96
N GLU A 69 5.64 8.96 9.66
CA GLU A 69 6.16 7.77 8.96
C GLU A 69 5.72 6.48 9.67
N LEU A 70 6.01 6.37 10.98
CA LEU A 70 5.63 5.22 11.79
C LEU A 70 4.11 5.00 11.81
N ALA A 71 3.32 6.07 11.91
CA ALA A 71 1.87 5.95 11.89
C ALA A 71 1.37 5.35 10.57
N TRP A 72 2.02 5.64 9.45
CA TRP A 72 1.69 5.05 8.15
C TRP A 72 2.20 3.61 8.00
N ASP A 73 3.40 3.30 8.51
CA ASP A 73 3.90 1.92 8.54
C ASP A 73 3.02 0.99 9.37
N LEU A 74 2.53 1.45 10.52
CA LEU A 74 1.60 0.67 11.34
C LEU A 74 0.29 0.38 10.59
N ARG A 75 -0.23 1.35 9.81
CA ARG A 75 -1.40 1.11 8.94
C ARG A 75 -1.09 0.10 7.84
N ALA A 76 0.10 0.16 7.25
CA ALA A 76 0.55 -0.79 6.25
C ALA A 76 0.65 -2.22 6.81
N LEU A 77 1.18 -2.33 8.03
CA LEU A 77 1.30 -3.60 8.77
C LEU A 77 -0.09 -4.20 9.08
N THR A 78 -1.01 -3.42 9.65
CA THR A 78 -2.38 -3.89 9.92
C THR A 78 -3.07 -4.37 8.64
N ALA A 79 -2.94 -3.63 7.54
CA ALA A 79 -3.51 -4.07 6.26
C ALA A 79 -2.82 -5.33 5.71
N ALA A 80 -1.51 -5.51 5.93
CA ALA A 80 -0.80 -6.72 5.54
C ALA A 80 -1.26 -7.96 6.35
N GLU A 81 -1.56 -7.78 7.63
CA GLU A 81 -2.14 -8.82 8.48
C GLU A 81 -3.53 -9.22 7.99
N GLU A 82 -4.37 -8.27 7.58
CA GLU A 82 -5.67 -8.54 6.94
C GLU A 82 -5.50 -9.38 5.65
N VAL A 83 -4.53 -9.04 4.78
CA VAL A 83 -4.22 -9.85 3.57
C VAL A 83 -3.77 -11.26 3.95
N ALA A 84 -2.98 -11.40 5.01
CA ALA A 84 -2.49 -12.69 5.48
C ALA A 84 -3.65 -13.55 6.01
N ASP A 85 -4.55 -12.98 6.81
CA ASP A 85 -5.70 -13.67 7.38
C ASP A 85 -6.74 -14.09 6.32
N ASP A 86 -7.03 -13.22 5.34
CA ASP A 86 -7.89 -13.58 4.19
C ASP A 86 -7.28 -14.74 3.37
N ARG A 87 -5.95 -14.86 3.37
CA ARG A 87 -5.23 -15.98 2.74
C ARG A 87 -5.02 -17.17 3.67
N VAL A 88 -5.22 -17.07 4.97
CA VAL A 88 -5.20 -18.21 5.91
C VAL A 88 -6.42 -19.12 5.72
N GLY A 89 -7.48 -18.63 5.06
CA GLY A 89 -8.49 -19.49 4.41
C GLY A 89 -7.93 -20.41 3.29
N GLY A 90 -6.67 -20.21 2.89
CA GLY A 90 -5.92 -20.97 1.89
C GLY A 90 -4.40 -20.91 2.13
N TYR A 91 -3.94 -21.42 3.27
CA TYR A 91 -2.55 -21.77 3.65
C TYR A 91 -1.41 -21.23 2.74
N GLY A 92 -0.69 -20.20 3.22
CA GLY A 92 0.67 -19.88 2.77
C GLY A 92 1.06 -18.42 2.92
N GLU A 93 2.06 -18.15 3.77
CA GLU A 93 2.72 -16.85 3.92
C GLU A 93 3.09 -16.25 2.56
N SER A 94 2.57 -15.06 2.27
CA SER A 94 2.82 -14.38 1.00
C SER A 94 4.30 -13.96 0.90
N PRO A 95 5.04 -14.36 -0.15
CA PRO A 95 6.44 -13.97 -0.32
C PRO A 95 6.62 -12.44 -0.43
N ALA A 96 5.58 -11.71 -0.81
CA ALA A 96 5.58 -10.24 -0.85
C ALA A 96 5.65 -9.61 0.56
N VAL A 97 4.97 -10.18 1.55
CA VAL A 97 5.03 -9.71 2.96
C VAL A 97 6.40 -10.02 3.55
N ARG A 98 6.98 -11.17 3.18
CA ARG A 98 8.34 -11.55 3.60
C ARG A 98 9.43 -10.59 3.09
N ALA A 99 9.19 -9.95 1.95
CA ALA A 99 10.13 -8.98 1.37
C ALA A 99 10.16 -7.64 2.11
N LEU A 100 9.16 -7.34 2.95
CA LEU A 100 9.06 -6.09 3.71
C LEU A 100 9.77 -6.15 5.07
N TYR A 101 9.99 -7.35 5.63
CA TYR A 101 10.67 -7.53 6.93
C TYR A 101 12.07 -6.91 7.06
N PRO A 102 12.94 -6.90 6.04
CA PRO A 102 14.27 -6.29 6.15
C PRO A 102 14.24 -4.77 6.34
N SER A 103 13.15 -4.11 5.96
CA SER A 103 13.00 -2.65 6.04
C SER A 103 12.43 -2.17 7.37
N LEU A 104 11.95 -3.09 8.22
CA LEU A 104 11.32 -2.81 9.50
C LEU A 104 12.29 -2.99 10.70
N GLN A 105 13.59 -3.10 10.45
CA GLN A 105 14.65 -3.30 11.46
C GLN A 105 15.47 -2.05 11.70
#